data_AF-A0A8S3KKD4-F1
#
_entry.id   AF-A0A8S3KKD4-F1
#
_cell.length_a   1.000
_cell.length_b   1.000
_cell.length_c   1.000
_cell.angle_alpha   90.00
_cell.angle_beta   90.00
_cell.angle_gamma   90.00
#
_symmetry.space_group_name_H-M   'P 1'
#
loop_
_entity.id
_entity.type
_entity.pdbx_description
1 polymer ?
#
loop_
_entity_poly.entity_id
_entity_poly.type
_entity_poly.pdbx_seq_one_letter_code
_entity_poly.pdbx_strand_id
1 'polypeptide(L)' 'MAKGERRGVVLLRGAFLGIDSEDDSTFTIRSHGKTFHFQARDAEERQKWISNLEEAISL' A
#
# COMPACT_ATOMS: atom_id res chain seq x y z
N MET A 1 9.73 9.05 -18.13
CA MET A 1 9.70 8.97 -16.65
C MET A 1 11.12 9.14 -16.14
N ALA A 2 11.44 10.26 -15.49
CA ALA A 2 12.74 10.46 -14.85
C ALA A 2 12.75 9.80 -13.46
N LYS A 3 13.87 9.15 -13.13
CA LYS A 3 14.14 8.63 -11.78
C LYS A 3 14.19 9.79 -10.79
N GLY A 4 13.51 9.66 -9.65
CA GLY A 4 13.51 10.66 -8.56
C GLY A 4 12.42 11.73 -8.65
N GLU A 5 11.65 11.80 -9.74
CA GLU A 5 10.53 12.73 -9.85
C GLU A 5 9.32 12.22 -9.03
N ARG A 6 8.77 13.05 -8.13
CA ARG A 6 7.56 12.72 -7.36
C ARG A 6 6.37 12.58 -8.30
N ARG A 7 5.77 11.39 -8.32
CA ARG A 7 4.62 11.07 -9.19
C ARG A 7 3.25 11.29 -8.56
N GLY A 8 3.20 11.44 -7.25
CA GLY A 8 1.95 11.64 -6.53
C GLY A 8 2.13 11.48 -5.03
N VAL A 9 1.00 11.54 -4.33
CA VAL A 9 0.89 11.31 -2.89
C VAL A 9 -0.40 10.53 -2.64
N VAL A 10 -0.35 9.60 -1.68
CA VAL A 10 -1.52 8.88 -1.18
C VAL A 10 -1.72 9.35 0.26
N LEU A 11 -2.92 9.85 0.58
CA LEU A 11 -3.24 10.22 1.95
C LEU A 11 -3.57 8.95 2.74
N LEU A 12 -2.82 8.67 3.81
CA LEU A 12 -3.02 7.49 4.65
C LEU A 12 -4.11 7.67 5.71
N ARG A 13 -4.37 8.90 6.16
CA ARG A 13 -5.41 9.15 7.17
C ARG A 13 -6.78 8.68 6.66
N GLY A 14 -7.36 7.70 7.34
CA GLY A 14 -8.64 7.09 6.95
C GLY A 14 -8.56 6.22 5.69
N ALA A 15 -7.36 5.84 5.25
CA ALA A 15 -7.18 4.86 4.19
C ALA A 15 -7.47 3.45 4.69
N PHE A 16 -7.82 2.56 3.77
CA PHE A 16 -8.06 1.15 4.04
C PHE A 16 -7.05 0.30 3.28
N LEU A 17 -6.46 -0.67 3.96
CA LEU A 17 -5.61 -1.68 3.35
C LEU A 17 -6.46 -2.90 2.95
N GLY A 18 -6.19 -3.44 1.76
CA GLY A 18 -6.81 -4.67 1.27
C GLY A 18 -5.74 -5.68 0.89
N ILE A 19 -5.94 -6.94 1.28
CA ILE A 19 -5.06 -8.06 0.91
C ILE A 19 -5.83 -8.95 -0.05
N ASP A 20 -5.19 -9.31 -1.16
CA ASP A 20 -5.70 -10.33 -2.08
C ASP A 20 -5.15 -11.70 -1.64
N SER A 21 -6.01 -12.70 -1.56
CA SER A 21 -5.60 -14.06 -1.17
C SER A 21 -5.01 -14.87 -2.32
N GLU A 22 -5.19 -14.43 -3.57
CA GLU A 22 -4.72 -15.14 -4.76
C GLU A 22 -3.23 -14.89 -5.05
N ASP A 23 -2.68 -13.72 -4.66
CA ASP A 23 -1.26 -13.38 -4.79
C ASP A 23 -0.72 -12.83 -3.46
N ASP A 24 0.14 -13.63 -2.82
CA ASP A 24 0.67 -13.37 -1.49
C ASP A 24 1.64 -12.18 -1.43
N SER A 25 2.07 -11.65 -2.58
CA SER A 25 2.94 -10.47 -2.70
C SER A 25 2.17 -9.16 -2.92
N THR A 26 0.86 -9.22 -3.18
CA THR A 26 0.08 -8.04 -3.57
C THR A 26 -0.74 -7.46 -2.42
N PHE A 27 -1.01 -6.16 -2.50
CA PHE A 27 -1.94 -5.47 -1.61
C PHE A 27 -2.48 -4.19 -2.24
N THR A 28 -3.55 -3.64 -1.66
CA THR A 28 -4.16 -2.39 -2.10
C THR A 28 -4.24 -1.37 -0.98
N ILE A 29 -4.13 -0.09 -1.35
CA ILE A 29 -4.45 1.04 -0.48
C ILE A 29 -5.64 1.76 -1.10
N ARG A 30 -6.76 1.81 -0.38
CA ARG A 30 -7.93 2.60 -0.79
C ARG A 30 -7.98 3.90 -0.01
N SER A 31 -7.97 5.03 -0.70
CA SER A 31 -8.01 6.36 -0.10
C SER A 31 -8.80 7.32 -0.99
N HIS A 32 -9.71 8.11 -0.40
CA HIS A 32 -10.57 9.09 -1.10
C HIS A 32 -11.26 8.54 -2.35
N GLY A 33 -11.84 7.33 -2.26
CA GLY A 33 -12.55 6.70 -3.38
C GLY A 33 -11.66 6.22 -4.52
N LYS A 34 -10.33 6.23 -4.34
CA LYS A 34 -9.36 5.64 -5.27
C LYS A 34 -8.72 4.40 -4.66
N THR A 35 -8.44 3.41 -5.50
CA THR A 35 -7.72 2.19 -5.13
C THR A 35 -6.36 2.18 -5.82
N PHE A 36 -5.30 2.06 -5.03
CA PHE A 36 -3.93 1.92 -5.50
C PHE A 36 -3.48 0.48 -5.28
N HIS A 37 -2.93 -0.15 -6.31
CA HIS A 37 -2.45 -1.53 -6.25
C HIS A 37 -0.92 -1.51 -6.13
N PHE A 38 -0.41 -2.31 -5.20
CA PHE A 38 1.01 -2.46 -4.92
C PHE A 38 1.39 -3.93 -4.95
N GLN A 39 2.63 -4.18 -5.33
CA GLN A 39 3.24 -5.51 -5.33
C GLN A 39 4.57 -5.39 -4.59
N ALA A 40 4.73 -6.16 -3.52
CA ALA A 40 5.99 -6.34 -2.84
C ALA A 40 6.82 -7.40 -3.56
N ARG A 41 8.07 -7.60 -3.14
CA ARG A 41 8.93 -8.66 -3.67
C ARG A 41 8.41 -10.06 -3.35
N ASP A 42 7.86 -10.25 -2.16
CA ASP A 42 7.40 -11.52 -1.62
C ASP A 42 6.40 -11.29 -0.47
N ALA A 43 5.83 -12.38 0.05
CA ALA A 43 4.86 -12.35 1.14
C ALA A 43 5.40 -11.76 2.45
N GLU A 44 6.70 -11.92 2.74
CA GLU A 44 7.30 -11.37 3.95
C GLU A 44 7.43 -9.86 3.83
N GLU A 45 7.92 -9.35 2.70
CA GLU A 45 7.98 -7.92 2.45
C GLU A 45 6.58 -7.30 2.39
N ARG A 46 5.60 -7.98 1.78
CA ARG A 46 4.20 -7.56 1.82
C ARG A 46 3.72 -7.41 3.26
N GLN A 47 4.00 -8.39 4.13
CA GLN A 47 3.58 -8.30 5.53
C GLN A 47 4.22 -7.13 6.28
N LYS A 48 5.50 -6.82 6.01
CA LYS A 48 6.18 -5.64 6.57
C LYS A 48 5.53 -4.34 6.10
N TRP A 49 5.18 -4.24 4.81
CA TRP A 49 4.44 -3.09 4.29
C TRP A 49 3.10 -2.91 4.97
N ILE A 50 2.29 -3.98 5.06
CA ILE A 50 0.99 -3.94 5.72
C ILE A 50 1.13 -3.48 7.17
N SER A 51 2.00 -4.11 7.96
CA SER A 51 2.17 -3.76 9.39
C SER A 51 2.55 -2.29 9.59
N ASN A 52 3.52 -1.79 8.81
CA ASN A 52 3.97 -0.40 8.95
C ASN A 52 2.91 0.60 8.45
N LEU A 53 2.15 0.25 7.41
CA LEU A 53 1.06 1.09 6.91
C LEU A 53 -0.12 1.11 7.87
N GLU A 54 -0.48 -0.02 8.49
CA GLU A 54 -1.50 -0.08 9.54
C GLU A 54 -1.15 0.82 10.72
N GLU A 55 0.11 0.75 11.19
CA GLU A 55 0.62 1.64 12.23
C GLU A 55 0.50 3.10 11.79
N ALA A 56 1.00 3.45 10.60
CA ALA A 56 0.98 4.81 10.10
C ALA A 56 -0.44 5.38 9.86
N ILE A 57 -1.41 4.53 9.51
CA ILE A 57 -2.83 4.93 9.35
C ILE A 57 -3.48 5.20 10.71
N SER A 58 -3.01 4.53 11.77
CA SER A 58 -3.56 4.64 13.13
C SER A 58 -3.04 5.85 13.92
N LEU A 59 -2.01 6.55 13.42
CA LEU A 59 -1.47 7.81 13.97
C LEU A 59 -2.36 9.02 13.63
#